data_AF-A0A7S4PZR8-F1
#
_entry.id   AF-A0A7S4PZR8-F1
#
_cell.length_a   1.000
_cell.length_b   1.000
_cell.length_c   1.000
_cell.angle_alpha   90.00
_cell.angle_beta   90.00
_cell.angle_gamma   90.00
#
_symmetry.space_group_name_H-M   'P 1'
#
loop_
_entity.id
_entity.type
_entity.pdbx_description
1 polymer ?
#
loop_
_entity_poly.entity_id
_entity_poly.type
_entity_poly.pdbx_seq_one_letter_code
_entity_poly.pdbx_strand_id
1 'polypeptide(L)'
;MTLAVGAWRLLLLVFLPALLQPAAGRRYAVAATAAADTPVLDGAPPQVKGSLRGRSVEDFIHGLEANVRRVLGHLRADRSLSGEEARQRDRVAGLLDGALASQGGVFLHAMALHQALWAAQGFLLRRTKELTQQHTHLSDEVEEQQAHILYAMLKQRRRLPMSSQVALLRREQFANSPYAQQLLKRHLAAKPLYRQLESLLPAPLAHELMGQQPRAAEHLAAGGSEGRVHIVSSRLKNDVKKMEGELRHSRDLISQLLAQGSVQSEAERKQAKGALADLDGVLRKVGGTNDLKVQLEAMYEVQGKMAKWMKGFAV
;
A
#
# COMPACT_ATOMS: atom_id res chain seq x y z
N MET A 1 28.22 28.06 1.84
CA MET A 1 26.80 27.96 2.24
C MET A 1 26.01 26.86 1.49
N THR A 2 26.65 25.90 0.80
CA THR A 2 25.95 24.88 -0.02
C THR A 2 26.06 23.44 0.49
N LEU A 3 26.91 23.16 1.49
CA LEU A 3 27.15 21.79 1.97
C LEU A 3 26.20 21.34 3.10
N ALA A 4 25.67 22.25 3.91
CA ALA A 4 24.77 21.90 5.03
C ALA A 4 23.34 21.56 4.57
N VAL A 5 22.83 22.24 3.53
CA VAL A 5 21.51 21.95 2.92
C VAL A 5 21.54 20.58 2.20
N GLY A 6 22.71 20.17 1.71
CA GLY A 6 22.91 18.88 1.04
C GLY A 6 22.78 17.66 1.98
N ALA A 7 23.33 17.75 3.18
CA ALA A 7 23.29 16.65 4.16
C ALA A 7 21.85 16.37 4.64
N TRP A 8 21.03 17.41 4.81
CA TRP A 8 19.62 17.27 5.18
C TRP A 8 18.73 16.73 4.04
N ARG A 9 18.99 17.11 2.79
CA ARG A 9 18.31 16.53 1.62
C ARG A 9 18.65 15.05 1.39
N LEU A 10 19.89 14.64 1.68
CA LEU A 10 20.30 13.22 1.63
C LEU A 10 19.64 12.39 2.72
N LEU A 11 19.48 12.94 3.93
CA LEU A 11 18.76 12.29 5.03
C LEU A 11 17.25 12.15 4.72
N LEU A 12 16.66 13.14 4.04
CA LEU A 12 15.30 13.09 3.50
C LEU A 12 15.14 12.03 2.40
N LEU A 13 16.08 11.86 1.47
CA LEU A 13 15.94 10.89 0.38
C LEU A 13 16.10 9.42 0.83
N VAL A 14 16.81 9.17 1.93
CA VAL A 14 17.05 7.80 2.44
C VAL A 14 15.93 7.33 3.39
N PHE A 15 15.31 8.24 4.16
CA PHE A 15 14.33 7.85 5.20
C PHE A 15 12.85 8.02 4.81
N LEU A 16 12.53 8.86 3.82
CA LEU A 16 11.14 9.14 3.43
C LEU A 16 10.37 7.91 2.92
N PRO A 17 10.91 6.94 2.15
CA PRO A 17 10.13 5.79 1.68
C PRO A 17 9.85 4.75 2.77
N ALA A 18 10.61 4.74 3.88
CA ALA A 18 10.41 3.79 4.99
C ALA A 18 9.31 4.22 5.98
N LEU A 19 9.01 5.53 6.07
CA LEU A 19 8.05 6.12 7.01
C LEU A 19 6.70 6.53 6.38
N LEU A 20 6.56 6.40 5.05
CA LEU A 20 5.37 6.78 4.29
C LEU A 20 4.59 5.60 3.70
N GLN A 21 4.73 4.39 4.27
CA GLN A 21 3.69 3.37 4.13
C GLN A 21 2.56 3.69 5.13
N PRO A 22 1.45 4.31 4.71
CA PRO A 22 0.31 4.41 5.59
C PRO A 22 -0.27 3.02 5.80
N ALA A 23 -0.46 2.64 7.06
CA ALA A 23 -1.50 1.70 7.44
C ALA A 23 -2.88 2.34 7.15
N ALA A 24 -3.22 2.51 5.87
CA ALA A 24 -4.48 3.06 5.41
C ALA A 24 -5.40 1.94 4.95
N GLY A 25 -6.11 1.37 5.92
CA GLY A 25 -7.48 0.94 5.71
C GLY A 25 -8.35 2.17 5.44
N ARG A 26 -8.42 2.61 4.18
CA ARG A 26 -9.47 3.53 3.70
C ARG A 26 -9.98 3.05 2.34
N ARG A 27 -11.10 2.34 2.41
CA ARG A 27 -12.27 2.37 1.53
C ARG A 27 -12.01 2.86 0.09
N TYR A 28 -11.75 1.91 -0.80
CA TYR A 28 -12.28 1.99 -2.15
C TYR A 28 -13.56 1.16 -2.18
N ALA A 29 -14.71 1.82 -2.05
CA ALA A 29 -15.96 1.22 -2.48
C ALA A 29 -15.97 1.29 -4.01
N VAL A 30 -15.41 0.28 -4.67
CA VAL A 30 -15.70 0.04 -6.09
C VAL A 30 -17.00 -0.74 -6.10
N ALA A 31 -18.08 -0.08 -6.52
CA ALA A 31 -19.34 -0.75 -6.80
C ALA A 31 -19.08 -1.76 -7.91
N ALA A 32 -18.95 -3.04 -7.54
CA ALA A 32 -18.97 -4.15 -8.46
C ALA A 32 -20.41 -4.31 -8.97
N THR A 33 -20.75 -3.59 -10.03
CA THR A 33 -21.85 -4.00 -10.89
C THR A 33 -21.38 -5.21 -11.69
N ALA A 34 -21.78 -6.38 -11.21
CA ALA A 34 -21.76 -7.61 -11.99
C ALA A 34 -22.61 -7.41 -13.24
N ALA A 35 -21.95 -7.26 -14.38
CA ALA A 35 -22.53 -7.55 -15.69
C ALA A 35 -21.60 -8.60 -16.32
N ALA A 36 -22.10 -9.83 -16.39
CA ALA A 36 -21.54 -10.87 -17.20
C ALA A 36 -21.63 -10.43 -18.66
N ASP A 37 -20.51 -10.13 -19.28
CA ASP A 37 -20.39 -10.05 -20.72
C ASP A 37 -18.95 -10.41 -21.11
N THR A 38 -18.82 -11.54 -21.79
CA THR A 38 -17.65 -11.92 -22.58
C THR A 38 -17.29 -10.79 -23.54
N PRO A 39 -16.06 -10.21 -23.51
CA PRO A 39 -15.60 -9.42 -24.64
C PRO A 39 -14.96 -10.37 -25.65
N VAL A 40 -15.74 -10.70 -26.66
CA VAL A 40 -15.26 -11.07 -27.99
C VAL A 40 -14.22 -10.03 -28.41
N LEU A 41 -13.01 -10.47 -28.73
CA LEU A 41 -11.95 -9.66 -29.32
C LEU A 41 -12.32 -9.34 -30.78
N ASP A 42 -13.27 -8.41 -30.97
CA ASP A 42 -13.56 -7.78 -32.27
C ASP A 42 -13.86 -6.28 -32.12
N GLY A 43 -13.23 -5.66 -31.13
CA GLY A 43 -13.28 -4.21 -30.94
C GLY A 43 -12.16 -3.53 -31.73
N ALA A 44 -12.48 -3.03 -32.92
CA ALA A 44 -11.67 -2.02 -33.60
C ALA A 44 -11.23 -0.93 -32.60
N PRO A 45 -10.01 -0.40 -32.70
CA PRO A 45 -9.50 0.60 -31.77
C PRO A 45 -10.51 1.74 -31.61
N PRO A 46 -10.71 2.28 -30.40
CA PRO A 46 -11.65 3.37 -30.18
C PRO A 46 -11.33 4.48 -31.17
N GLN A 47 -12.24 4.70 -32.13
CA GLN A 47 -12.05 5.76 -33.09
C GLN A 47 -12.05 7.07 -32.33
N VAL A 48 -10.86 7.64 -32.18
CA VAL A 48 -10.69 9.03 -31.78
C VAL A 48 -11.46 9.83 -32.82
N LYS A 49 -12.69 10.25 -32.50
CA LYS A 49 -13.48 11.21 -33.28
C LYS A 49 -12.84 12.60 -33.15
N GLY A 50 -11.57 12.71 -33.50
CA GLY A 50 -10.89 13.95 -33.78
C GLY A 50 -10.89 14.10 -35.29
N SER A 51 -11.75 14.98 -35.80
CA SER A 51 -11.73 15.40 -37.19
C SER A 51 -10.30 15.78 -37.58
N LEU A 52 -9.63 14.96 -38.39
CA LEU A 52 -8.34 15.26 -39.03
C LEU A 52 -8.49 16.33 -40.13
N ARG A 53 -9.69 16.88 -40.36
CA ARG A 53 -9.91 17.96 -41.32
C ARG A 53 -9.30 19.25 -40.76
N GLY A 54 -8.04 19.50 -41.09
CA GLY A 54 -7.38 20.80 -40.92
C GLY A 54 -6.19 20.87 -39.97
N ARG A 55 -5.66 19.75 -39.45
CA ARG A 55 -4.40 19.76 -38.67
C ARG A 55 -3.21 19.49 -39.56
N SER A 56 -2.12 20.23 -39.38
CA SER A 56 -0.85 19.94 -40.06
C SER A 56 -0.35 18.56 -39.61
N VAL A 57 0.35 17.86 -40.50
CA VAL A 57 1.07 16.62 -40.17
C VAL A 57 2.07 16.86 -39.03
N GLU A 58 2.62 18.06 -38.96
CA GLU A 58 3.53 18.50 -37.91
C GLU A 58 2.84 18.56 -36.53
N ASP A 59 1.61 19.10 -36.46
CA ASP A 59 0.83 19.15 -35.21
C ASP A 59 0.53 17.74 -34.69
N PHE A 60 0.25 16.80 -35.60
CA PHE A 60 0.02 15.41 -35.25
C PHE A 60 1.27 14.76 -34.65
N ILE A 61 2.43 15.00 -35.26
CA ILE A 61 3.72 14.48 -34.78
C ILE A 61 4.08 15.06 -33.42
N HIS A 62 3.94 16.37 -33.23
CA HIS A 62 4.15 17.00 -31.92
C HIS A 62 3.24 16.42 -30.84
N GLY A 63 1.98 16.12 -31.19
CA GLY A 63 1.06 15.41 -30.29
C GLY A 63 1.55 14.01 -29.91
N LEU A 64 2.08 13.24 -30.87
CA LEU A 64 2.66 11.92 -30.61
C LEU A 64 3.91 12.02 -29.71
N GLU A 65 4.83 12.94 -30.00
CA GLU A 65 6.02 13.15 -29.17
C GLU A 65 5.66 13.52 -27.73
N ALA A 66 4.68 14.42 -27.54
CA ALA A 66 4.22 14.82 -26.23
C ALA A 66 3.66 13.62 -25.44
N ASN A 67 2.89 12.75 -26.10
CA ASN A 67 2.39 11.52 -25.49
C ASN A 67 3.51 10.54 -25.16
N VAL A 68 4.50 10.36 -26.06
CA VAL A 68 5.68 9.52 -25.80
C VAL A 68 6.45 10.02 -24.59
N ARG A 69 6.76 11.32 -24.51
CA ARG A 69 7.45 11.93 -23.36
C ARG A 69 6.68 11.73 -22.05
N ARG A 70 5.35 11.85 -22.08
CA ARG A 70 4.49 11.61 -20.91
C ARG A 70 4.56 10.16 -20.44
N VAL A 71 4.36 9.21 -21.36
CA VAL A 71 4.41 7.76 -21.04
C VAL A 71 5.79 7.38 -20.52
N LEU A 72 6.85 7.85 -21.16
CA LEU A 72 8.23 7.65 -20.73
C LEU A 72 8.48 8.20 -19.31
N GLY A 73 7.95 9.39 -19.00
CA GLY A 73 8.01 9.97 -17.67
C GLY A 73 7.34 9.08 -16.61
N HIS A 74 6.17 8.52 -16.90
CA HIS A 74 5.50 7.58 -16.00
C HIS A 74 6.26 6.27 -15.83
N LEU A 75 6.77 5.69 -16.91
CA LEU A 75 7.57 4.46 -16.85
C LEU A 75 8.83 4.65 -16.00
N ARG A 76 9.55 5.77 -16.16
CA ARG A 76 10.76 6.05 -15.36
C ARG A 76 10.47 6.37 -13.90
N ALA A 77 9.30 6.93 -13.60
CA ALA A 77 8.87 7.21 -12.23
C ALA A 77 8.49 5.93 -11.47
N ASP A 78 8.00 4.91 -12.17
CA ASP A 78 7.61 3.64 -11.55
C ASP A 78 8.83 2.80 -11.15
N ARG A 79 9.20 2.87 -9.86
CA ARG A 79 10.28 2.08 -9.25
C ARG A 79 9.79 0.82 -8.54
N SER A 80 8.51 0.51 -8.61
CA SER A 80 7.92 -0.61 -7.86
C SER A 80 8.21 -1.97 -8.50
N LEU A 81 8.55 -1.99 -9.79
CA LEU A 81 8.80 -3.21 -10.56
C LEU A 81 10.17 -3.81 -10.27
N SER A 82 10.26 -5.14 -10.27
CA SER A 82 11.50 -5.88 -10.07
C SER A 82 11.62 -7.05 -11.05
N GLY A 83 12.83 -7.59 -11.21
CA GLY A 83 13.08 -8.77 -12.04
C GLY A 83 12.74 -8.58 -13.53
N GLU A 84 11.96 -9.52 -14.08
CA GLU A 84 11.55 -9.52 -15.50
C GLU A 84 10.66 -8.32 -15.86
N GLU A 85 9.79 -7.88 -14.96
CA GLU A 85 8.90 -6.73 -15.21
C GLU A 85 9.69 -5.43 -15.38
N ALA A 86 10.73 -5.23 -14.56
CA ALA A 86 11.64 -4.10 -14.68
C ALA A 86 12.38 -4.13 -16.02
N ARG A 87 12.85 -5.31 -16.46
CA ARG A 87 13.50 -5.49 -17.77
C ARG A 87 12.55 -5.16 -18.93
N GLN A 88 11.28 -5.58 -18.84
CA GLN A 88 10.28 -5.29 -19.87
C GLN A 88 9.95 -3.80 -19.93
N ARG A 89 9.78 -3.14 -18.77
CA ARG A 89 9.63 -1.69 -18.66
C ARG A 89 10.81 -0.96 -19.31
N ASP A 90 12.04 -1.37 -18.99
CA ASP A 90 13.25 -0.74 -19.52
C ASP A 90 13.40 -0.92 -21.03
N ARG A 91 13.01 -2.09 -21.57
CA ARG A 91 12.93 -2.32 -23.03
C ARG A 91 11.93 -1.36 -23.69
N VAL A 92 10.73 -1.22 -23.13
CA VAL A 92 9.71 -0.30 -23.66
C VAL A 92 10.16 1.15 -23.56
N ALA A 93 10.78 1.54 -22.44
CA ALA A 93 11.37 2.87 -22.28
C ALA A 93 12.46 3.13 -23.33
N GLY A 94 13.32 2.15 -23.60
CA GLY A 94 14.33 2.22 -24.66
C GLY A 94 13.73 2.37 -26.06
N LEU A 95 12.61 1.70 -26.36
CA LEU A 95 11.88 1.89 -27.63
C LEU A 95 11.30 3.30 -27.76
N LEU A 96 10.74 3.85 -26.67
CA LEU A 96 10.20 5.21 -26.64
C LEU A 96 11.31 6.27 -26.79
N ASP A 97 12.45 6.10 -26.11
CA ASP A 97 13.63 6.96 -26.27
C ASP A 97 14.19 6.89 -27.70
N GLY A 98 14.31 5.68 -28.25
CA GLY A 98 14.77 5.47 -29.63
C GLY A 98 13.85 6.10 -30.66
N ALA A 99 12.53 6.05 -30.45
CA ALA A 99 11.55 6.70 -31.32
C ALA A 99 11.66 8.23 -31.26
N LEU A 100 11.83 8.82 -30.07
CA LEU A 100 12.07 10.27 -29.91
C LEU A 100 13.38 10.72 -30.57
N ALA A 101 14.42 9.88 -30.56
CA ALA A 101 15.70 10.17 -31.18
C ALA A 101 15.76 9.90 -32.68
N SER A 102 14.69 9.35 -33.28
CA SER A 102 14.71 8.96 -34.69
C SER A 102 14.74 10.18 -35.62
N GLN A 103 15.76 10.25 -36.49
CA GLN A 103 15.98 11.38 -37.42
C GLN A 103 15.52 11.06 -38.86
N GLY A 104 14.59 10.11 -39.02
CA GLY A 104 14.01 9.79 -40.32
C GLY A 104 13.14 10.92 -40.86
N GLY A 105 12.72 10.80 -42.13
CA GLY A 105 11.70 11.71 -42.68
C GLY A 105 10.42 11.71 -41.84
N VAL A 106 9.64 12.78 -41.93
CA VAL A 106 8.40 13.06 -41.16
C VAL A 106 7.52 11.81 -40.97
N PHE A 107 7.30 11.05 -42.04
CA PHE A 107 6.52 9.82 -42.00
C PHE A 107 7.17 8.69 -41.18
N LEU A 108 8.47 8.45 -41.37
CA LEU A 108 9.21 7.41 -40.65
C LEU A 108 9.30 7.73 -39.15
N HIS A 109 9.50 9.01 -38.80
CA HIS A 109 9.48 9.47 -37.42
C HIS A 109 8.10 9.24 -36.77
N ALA A 110 7.01 9.63 -37.45
CA ALA A 110 5.65 9.39 -36.97
C ALA A 110 5.36 7.89 -36.76
N MET A 111 5.82 7.03 -37.67
CA MET A 111 5.69 5.57 -37.54
C MET A 111 6.48 5.02 -36.37
N ALA A 112 7.71 5.50 -36.14
CA ALA A 112 8.51 5.08 -34.98
C ALA A 112 7.83 5.46 -33.66
N LEU A 113 7.31 6.69 -33.53
CA LEU A 113 6.56 7.13 -32.35
C LEU A 113 5.30 6.28 -32.13
N HIS A 114 4.54 6.00 -33.19
CA HIS A 114 3.34 5.18 -33.11
C HIS A 114 3.65 3.74 -32.68
N GLN A 115 4.68 3.11 -33.26
CA GLN A 115 5.09 1.75 -32.88
C GLN A 115 5.56 1.68 -31.42
N ALA A 116 6.32 2.69 -30.96
CA ALA A 116 6.75 2.75 -29.57
C ALA A 116 5.58 2.94 -28.60
N LEU A 117 4.61 3.80 -28.93
CA LEU A 117 3.37 3.96 -28.15
C LEU A 117 2.54 2.67 -28.12
N TRP A 118 2.46 1.96 -29.25
CA TRP A 118 1.77 0.68 -29.33
C TRP A 118 2.41 -0.38 -28.43
N ALA A 119 3.75 -0.47 -28.45
CA ALA A 119 4.50 -1.35 -27.54
C ALA A 119 4.26 -1.00 -26.06
N ALA A 120 4.24 0.30 -25.74
CA ALA A 120 3.95 0.77 -24.39
C ALA A 120 2.52 0.45 -23.94
N GLN A 121 1.53 0.64 -24.81
CA GLN A 121 0.14 0.25 -24.56
C GLN A 121 0.02 -1.25 -24.28
N GLY A 122 0.66 -2.10 -25.10
CA GLY A 122 0.65 -3.55 -24.91
C GLY A 122 1.31 -4.00 -23.59
N PHE A 123 2.34 -3.29 -23.13
CA PHE A 123 2.92 -3.49 -21.80
C PHE A 123 1.95 -3.09 -20.67
N LEU A 124 1.37 -1.89 -20.74
CA LEU A 124 0.45 -1.39 -19.71
C LEU A 124 -0.83 -2.23 -19.59
N LEU A 125 -1.37 -2.72 -20.72
CA LEU A 125 -2.54 -3.61 -20.73
C LEU A 125 -2.24 -4.94 -20.04
N ARG A 126 -1.09 -5.57 -20.34
CA ARG A 126 -0.67 -6.78 -19.66
C ARG A 126 -0.51 -6.55 -18.16
N ARG A 127 0.12 -5.44 -17.77
CA ARG A 127 0.31 -5.10 -16.37
C ARG A 127 -1.01 -4.89 -15.63
N THR A 128 -1.96 -4.21 -16.26
CA THR A 128 -3.29 -3.98 -15.68
C THR A 128 -4.02 -5.32 -15.46
N LYS A 129 -3.90 -6.25 -16.40
CA LYS A 129 -4.48 -7.60 -16.28
C LYS A 129 -3.86 -8.37 -15.11
N GLU A 130 -2.54 -8.37 -14.98
CA GLU A 130 -1.83 -9.02 -13.88
C GLU A 130 -2.20 -8.44 -12.53
N LEU A 131 -2.22 -7.10 -12.40
CA LEU A 131 -2.63 -6.43 -11.15
C LEU A 131 -4.08 -6.72 -10.80
N THR A 132 -4.97 -6.82 -11.79
CA THR A 132 -6.37 -7.20 -11.57
C THR A 132 -6.45 -8.64 -11.05
N GLN A 133 -5.70 -9.58 -11.63
CA GLN A 133 -5.65 -10.97 -11.17
C GLN A 133 -5.07 -11.10 -9.76
N GLN A 134 -4.00 -10.36 -9.45
CA GLN A 134 -3.43 -10.32 -8.11
C GLN A 134 -4.42 -9.72 -7.11
N HIS A 135 -5.12 -8.64 -7.49
CA HIS A 135 -6.14 -8.04 -6.63
C HIS A 135 -7.29 -9.01 -6.36
N THR A 136 -7.81 -9.71 -7.37
CA THR A 136 -8.87 -10.72 -7.16
C THR A 136 -8.37 -11.83 -6.26
N HIS A 137 -7.17 -12.35 -6.49
CA HIS A 137 -6.60 -13.41 -5.67
C HIS A 137 -6.42 -12.98 -4.21
N LEU A 138 -5.86 -11.79 -3.97
CA LEU A 138 -5.71 -11.24 -2.62
C LEU A 138 -7.06 -10.96 -1.95
N SER A 139 -8.06 -10.52 -2.73
CA SER A 139 -9.42 -10.33 -2.21
C SER A 139 -10.01 -11.66 -1.75
N ASP A 140 -9.84 -12.72 -2.54
CA ASP A 140 -10.28 -14.07 -2.19
C ASP A 140 -9.56 -14.55 -0.92
N GLU A 141 -8.23 -14.45 -0.85
CA GLU A 141 -7.44 -14.81 0.35
C GLU A 141 -7.88 -14.05 1.61
N VAL A 142 -8.20 -12.75 1.48
CA VAL A 142 -8.70 -11.95 2.60
C VAL A 142 -10.07 -12.43 3.05
N GLU A 143 -10.97 -12.74 2.11
CA GLU A 143 -12.29 -13.28 2.43
C GLU A 143 -12.19 -14.65 3.12
N GLU A 144 -11.30 -15.52 2.64
CA GLU A 144 -11.00 -16.82 3.26
C GLU A 144 -10.50 -16.63 4.69
N GLN A 145 -9.49 -15.79 4.91
CA GLN A 145 -8.96 -15.50 6.24
C GLN A 145 -10.02 -14.93 7.18
N GLN A 146 -10.87 -14.03 6.69
CA GLN A 146 -12.00 -13.51 7.47
C GLN A 146 -12.99 -14.61 7.85
N ALA A 147 -13.29 -15.54 6.94
CA ALA A 147 -14.12 -16.69 7.21
C ALA A 147 -13.50 -17.62 8.27
N HIS A 148 -12.19 -17.88 8.21
CA HIS A 148 -11.46 -18.64 9.25
C HIS A 148 -11.58 -18.00 10.63
N ILE A 149 -11.30 -16.70 10.73
CA ILE A 149 -11.37 -15.96 12.00
C ILE A 149 -12.80 -15.97 12.53
N LEU A 150 -13.78 -15.72 11.67
CA LEU A 150 -15.19 -15.73 12.04
C LEU A 150 -15.63 -17.10 12.55
N TYR A 151 -15.26 -18.17 11.84
CA TYR A 151 -15.56 -19.54 12.23
C TYR A 151 -14.97 -19.88 13.60
N ALA A 152 -13.68 -19.59 13.81
CA ALA A 152 -13.00 -19.84 15.09
C ALA A 152 -13.67 -19.09 16.24
N MET A 153 -13.98 -17.81 16.06
CA MET A 153 -14.64 -17.00 17.10
C MET A 153 -16.05 -17.49 17.43
N LEU A 154 -16.82 -17.89 16.42
CA LEU A 154 -18.16 -18.47 16.62
C LEU A 154 -18.08 -19.84 17.32
N LYS A 155 -17.15 -20.70 16.92
CA LYS A 155 -16.93 -22.02 17.52
C LYS A 155 -16.48 -21.91 18.98
N GLN A 156 -15.59 -20.96 19.30
CA GLN A 156 -15.15 -20.68 20.67
C GLN A 156 -16.32 -20.19 21.55
N ARG A 157 -17.21 -19.37 20.97
CA ARG A 157 -18.36 -18.77 21.67
C ARG A 157 -19.64 -19.63 21.59
N ARG A 158 -19.55 -20.89 21.16
CA ARG A 158 -20.71 -21.78 20.97
C ARG A 158 -21.59 -21.97 22.21
N ARG A 159 -21.03 -21.78 23.41
CA ARG A 159 -21.74 -21.89 24.70
C ARG A 159 -22.44 -20.59 25.13
N LEU A 160 -22.18 -19.47 24.46
CA LEU A 160 -22.79 -18.19 24.80
C LEU A 160 -24.21 -18.09 24.21
N PRO A 161 -25.09 -17.26 24.80
CA PRO A 161 -26.41 -16.98 24.24
C PRO A 161 -26.32 -16.50 22.78
N MET A 162 -27.33 -16.83 21.98
CA MET A 162 -27.37 -16.50 20.54
C MET A 162 -27.21 -14.99 20.29
N SER A 163 -27.82 -14.14 21.12
CA SER A 163 -27.68 -12.67 21.06
C SER A 163 -26.23 -12.21 21.12
N SER A 164 -25.42 -12.81 22.01
CA SER A 164 -23.99 -12.52 22.15
C SER A 164 -23.18 -13.01 20.94
N GLN A 165 -23.57 -14.14 20.34
CA GLN A 165 -22.93 -14.63 19.12
C GLN A 165 -23.29 -13.75 17.91
N VAL A 166 -24.53 -13.28 17.80
CA VAL A 166 -24.97 -12.34 16.75
C VAL A 166 -24.28 -10.97 16.91
N ALA A 167 -24.04 -10.51 18.14
CA ALA A 167 -23.28 -9.29 18.40
C ALA A 167 -21.84 -9.36 17.87
N LEU A 168 -21.23 -10.56 17.83
CA LEU A 168 -19.93 -10.76 17.20
C LEU A 168 -19.96 -10.37 15.71
N LEU A 169 -21.01 -10.78 14.99
CA LEU A 169 -21.16 -10.54 13.56
C LEU A 169 -21.27 -9.04 13.22
N ARG A 170 -21.66 -8.20 14.18
CA ARG A 170 -21.81 -6.75 14.03
C ARG A 170 -20.54 -5.94 14.32
N ARG A 171 -19.44 -6.60 14.72
CA ARG A 171 -18.18 -5.91 15.00
C ARG A 171 -17.59 -5.30 13.73
N GLU A 172 -16.88 -4.19 13.85
CA GLU A 172 -16.28 -3.47 12.72
C GLU A 172 -15.39 -4.36 11.83
N GLN A 173 -14.65 -5.28 12.45
CA GLN A 173 -13.80 -6.26 11.76
C GLN A 173 -14.57 -7.20 10.80
N PHE A 174 -15.89 -7.36 10.97
CA PHE A 174 -16.75 -8.18 10.12
C PHE A 174 -17.79 -7.36 9.35
N ALA A 175 -17.75 -6.03 9.43
CA ALA A 175 -18.75 -5.17 8.79
C ALA A 175 -18.81 -5.36 7.27
N ASN A 176 -17.67 -5.65 6.65
CA ASN A 176 -17.54 -5.88 5.20
C ASN A 176 -17.49 -7.37 4.83
N SER A 177 -17.60 -8.30 5.79
CA SER A 177 -17.53 -9.72 5.48
C SER A 177 -18.85 -10.19 4.86
N PRO A 178 -18.85 -10.74 3.63
CA PRO A 178 -20.08 -11.20 2.97
C PRO A 178 -20.75 -12.31 3.79
N TYR A 179 -19.96 -13.22 4.38
CA TYR A 179 -20.47 -14.31 5.21
C TYR A 179 -21.11 -13.82 6.51
N ALA A 180 -20.52 -12.83 7.19
CA ALA A 180 -21.10 -12.26 8.40
C ALA A 180 -22.42 -11.55 8.10
N GLN A 181 -22.49 -10.80 7.00
CA GLN A 181 -23.73 -10.14 6.56
C GLN A 181 -24.82 -11.14 6.18
N GLN A 182 -24.46 -12.24 5.49
CA GLN A 182 -25.40 -13.31 5.16
C GLN A 182 -25.94 -13.99 6.42
N LEU A 183 -25.08 -14.30 7.39
CA LEU A 183 -25.50 -14.85 8.69
C LEU A 183 -26.40 -13.88 9.45
N LEU A 184 -26.06 -12.58 9.49
CA LEU A 184 -26.92 -11.58 10.13
C LEU A 184 -28.34 -11.56 9.55
N LYS A 185 -28.46 -11.71 8.23
CA LYS A 185 -29.75 -11.70 7.52
C LYS A 185 -30.55 -12.99 7.69
N ARG A 186 -29.90 -14.16 7.75
CA ARG A 186 -30.56 -15.47 7.61
C ARG A 186 -30.33 -16.44 8.76
N HIS A 187 -29.75 -16.01 9.88
CA HIS A 187 -29.46 -16.92 10.98
C HIS A 187 -30.72 -17.57 11.57
N LEU A 188 -30.61 -18.86 11.85
CA LEU A 188 -31.66 -19.65 12.51
C LEU A 188 -31.31 -19.84 13.99
N ALA A 189 -32.24 -19.54 14.90
CA ALA A 189 -32.01 -19.72 16.33
C ALA A 189 -31.78 -21.19 16.74
N ALA A 190 -32.36 -22.13 15.99
CA ALA A 190 -32.30 -23.56 16.27
C ALA A 190 -30.93 -24.22 15.97
N LYS A 191 -30.06 -23.56 15.20
CA LYS A 191 -28.75 -24.11 14.82
C LYS A 191 -27.63 -23.19 15.31
N PRO A 192 -26.47 -23.71 15.73
CA PRO A 192 -25.36 -22.85 16.12
C PRO A 192 -24.77 -22.12 14.90
N LEU A 193 -24.41 -20.84 15.07
CA LEU A 193 -23.97 -19.99 13.97
C LEU A 193 -22.74 -20.53 13.23
N TYR A 194 -21.81 -21.19 13.92
CA TYR A 194 -20.63 -21.76 13.28
C TYR A 194 -20.98 -22.88 12.27
N ARG A 195 -22.03 -23.68 12.54
CA ARG A 195 -22.53 -24.69 11.58
C ARG A 195 -23.27 -24.06 10.40
N GLN A 196 -23.96 -22.94 10.65
CA GLN A 196 -24.61 -22.20 9.57
C GLN A 196 -23.57 -21.56 8.65
N LEU A 197 -22.46 -21.07 9.22
CA LEU A 197 -21.32 -20.58 8.45
C LEU A 197 -20.74 -21.68 7.55
N GLU A 198 -20.51 -22.89 8.07
CA GLU A 198 -20.02 -24.04 7.27
C GLU A 198 -20.86 -24.28 6.01
N SER A 199 -22.18 -24.13 6.09
CA SER A 199 -23.07 -24.31 4.93
C SER A 199 -23.06 -23.16 3.92
N LEU A 200 -22.52 -22.00 4.29
CA LEU A 200 -22.40 -20.83 3.39
C LEU A 200 -21.04 -20.77 2.68
N LEU A 201 -20.05 -21.50 3.20
CA LEU A 201 -18.69 -21.47 2.67
C LEU A 201 -18.53 -22.44 1.49
N PRO A 202 -17.61 -22.15 0.55
CA PRO A 202 -17.24 -23.11 -0.47
C PRO A 202 -16.81 -24.45 0.15
N ALA A 203 -17.21 -25.57 -0.47
CA ALA A 203 -16.91 -26.92 0.01
C ALA A 203 -15.43 -27.16 0.42
N PRO A 204 -14.40 -26.74 -0.36
CA PRO A 204 -13.01 -26.95 0.06
C PRO A 204 -12.70 -26.24 1.39
N LEU A 205 -13.08 -24.97 1.52
CA LEU A 205 -12.84 -24.17 2.71
C LEU A 205 -13.63 -24.69 3.92
N ALA A 206 -14.88 -25.13 3.70
CA ALA A 206 -15.68 -25.74 4.76
C ALA A 206 -15.02 -27.02 5.30
N HIS A 207 -14.47 -27.87 4.43
CA HIS A 207 -13.76 -29.07 4.85
C HIS A 207 -12.49 -28.77 5.64
N GLU A 208 -11.69 -27.79 5.21
CA GLU A 208 -10.51 -27.34 5.94
C GLU A 208 -10.86 -26.85 7.36
N LEU A 209 -11.91 -26.05 7.47
CA LEU A 209 -12.39 -25.50 8.74
C LEU A 209 -12.95 -26.57 9.69
N MET A 210 -13.65 -27.57 9.15
CA MET A 210 -14.19 -28.68 9.93
C MET A 210 -13.08 -29.56 10.52
N GLY A 211 -11.98 -29.76 9.77
CA GLY A 211 -10.80 -30.51 10.22
C GLY A 211 -10.02 -29.83 11.34
N GLN A 212 -10.16 -28.52 11.52
CA GLN A 212 -9.48 -27.76 12.55
C GLN A 212 -10.24 -27.85 13.89
N GLN A 213 -9.71 -28.64 14.83
CA GLN A 213 -10.16 -28.62 16.22
C GLN A 213 -9.62 -27.37 16.93
N PRO A 214 -10.44 -26.66 17.72
CA PRO A 214 -9.97 -25.53 18.51
C PRO A 214 -9.02 -26.07 19.60
N ARG A 215 -7.73 -25.76 19.49
CA ARG A 215 -6.75 -26.09 20.54
C ARG A 215 -7.18 -25.39 21.83
N ALA A 216 -7.48 -26.18 22.85
CA ALA A 216 -7.86 -25.68 24.16
C ALA A 216 -6.69 -24.87 24.74
N ALA A 217 -6.90 -23.59 25.00
CA ALA A 217 -5.97 -22.63 25.62
C ALA A 217 -5.03 -21.81 24.71
N GLU A 218 -5.26 -21.73 23.39
CA GLU A 218 -4.64 -20.66 22.59
C GLU A 218 -5.53 -19.41 22.58
N HIS A 219 -5.12 -18.41 23.35
CA HIS A 219 -5.67 -17.07 23.33
C HIS A 219 -5.66 -16.48 21.91
N LEU A 220 -6.79 -16.51 21.20
CA LEU A 220 -7.11 -15.71 19.99
C LEU A 220 -5.91 -15.41 19.06
N ALA A 221 -5.04 -16.40 18.81
CA ALA A 221 -4.13 -16.34 17.69
C ALA A 221 -4.97 -16.78 16.48
N ALA A 222 -5.11 -15.89 15.49
CA ALA A 222 -5.82 -16.20 14.25
C ALA A 222 -5.24 -17.49 13.63
N GLY A 223 -6.09 -18.49 13.37
CA GLY A 223 -5.69 -19.75 12.75
C GLY A 223 -5.01 -19.51 11.41
N GLY A 224 -3.82 -20.09 11.21
CA GLY A 224 -2.87 -19.77 10.13
C GLY A 224 -1.57 -19.10 10.61
N SER A 225 -1.55 -18.66 11.86
CA SER A 225 -0.36 -18.17 12.56
C SER A 225 0.31 -19.32 13.33
N GLU A 226 1.19 -20.10 12.69
CA GLU A 226 2.18 -20.95 13.37
C GLU A 226 3.25 -20.10 14.09
N GLY A 227 2.83 -19.16 14.94
CA GLY A 227 3.70 -18.19 15.62
C GLY A 227 3.70 -16.79 15.01
N ARG A 228 2.91 -16.49 13.97
CA ARG A 228 2.91 -15.16 13.33
C ARG A 228 2.42 -14.01 14.21
N VAL A 229 1.53 -14.19 15.19
CA VAL A 229 1.14 -13.09 16.09
C VAL A 229 2.23 -12.79 17.14
N HIS A 230 2.96 -13.80 17.60
CA HIS A 230 4.21 -13.60 18.36
C HIS A 230 5.33 -13.03 17.48
N ILE A 231 5.38 -13.39 16.18
CA ILE A 231 6.32 -12.82 15.22
C ILE A 231 5.92 -11.40 14.81
N VAL A 232 4.65 -11.02 14.76
CA VAL A 232 4.22 -9.65 14.45
C VAL A 232 4.41 -8.77 15.67
N SER A 233 4.07 -9.21 16.88
CA SER A 233 4.41 -8.45 18.09
C SER A 233 5.92 -8.36 18.31
N SER A 234 6.71 -9.41 17.98
CA SER A 234 8.18 -9.35 18.08
C SER A 234 8.82 -8.57 16.94
N ARG A 235 8.34 -8.69 15.69
CA ARG A 235 8.75 -7.84 14.56
C ARG A 235 8.39 -6.39 14.82
N LEU A 236 7.16 -6.09 15.23
CA LEU A 236 6.74 -4.73 15.55
C LEU A 236 7.52 -4.17 16.75
N LYS A 237 7.84 -5.00 17.76
CA LYS A 237 8.73 -4.59 18.85
C LYS A 237 10.18 -4.39 18.38
N ASN A 238 10.66 -5.18 17.43
CA ASN A 238 11.97 -5.00 16.80
C ASN A 238 11.98 -3.75 15.91
N ASP A 239 10.88 -3.44 15.22
CA ASP A 239 10.68 -2.27 14.39
C ASP A 239 10.60 -1.01 15.27
N VAL A 240 9.87 -1.07 16.38
CA VAL A 240 9.85 0.00 17.41
C VAL A 240 11.24 0.21 17.99
N LYS A 241 11.99 -0.85 18.31
CA LYS A 241 13.39 -0.75 18.76
C LYS A 241 14.31 -0.17 17.68
N LYS A 242 14.10 -0.55 16.42
CA LYS A 242 14.87 -0.04 15.29
C LYS A 242 14.59 1.45 15.08
N MET A 243 13.32 1.85 15.07
CA MET A 243 12.89 3.26 15.02
C MET A 243 13.42 4.04 16.22
N GLU A 244 13.41 3.47 17.43
CA GLU A 244 14.03 4.09 18.60
C GLU A 244 15.54 4.33 18.38
N GLY A 245 16.25 3.34 17.84
CA GLY A 245 17.66 3.46 17.46
C GLY A 245 17.91 4.54 16.41
N GLU A 246 17.10 4.61 15.37
CA GLU A 246 17.16 5.62 14.31
C GLU A 246 16.86 7.03 14.85
N LEU A 247 15.90 7.16 15.77
CA LEU A 247 15.59 8.42 16.45
C LEU A 247 16.71 8.87 17.39
N ARG A 248 17.33 7.96 18.14
CA ARG A 248 18.53 8.25 18.95
C ARG A 248 19.68 8.72 18.08
N HIS A 249 19.93 8.03 16.97
CA HIS A 249 20.97 8.43 16.02
C HIS A 249 20.70 9.82 15.42
N SER A 250 19.46 10.09 15.01
CA SER A 250 19.05 11.40 14.49
C SER A 250 19.20 12.50 15.54
N ARG A 251 18.82 12.22 16.79
CA ARG A 251 19.02 13.12 17.94
C ARG A 251 20.51 13.44 18.13
N ASP A 252 21.37 12.44 18.07
CA ASP A 252 22.81 12.62 18.24
C ASP A 252 23.42 13.46 17.10
N LEU A 253 23.01 13.22 15.85
CA LEU A 253 23.41 14.04 14.71
C LEU A 253 22.98 15.52 14.88
N ILE A 254 21.73 15.77 15.28
CA ILE A 254 21.24 17.15 15.51
C ILE A 254 22.03 17.81 16.66
N SER A 255 22.33 17.06 17.72
CA SER A 255 23.13 17.56 18.85
C SER A 255 24.57 17.90 18.45
N GLN A 256 25.19 17.08 17.60
CA GLN A 256 26.53 17.31 17.08
C GLN A 256 26.57 18.53 16.15
N LEU A 257 25.57 18.69 15.27
CA LEU A 257 25.48 19.84 14.39
C LEU A 257 25.29 21.16 15.16
N LEU A 258 24.57 21.11 16.28
CA LEU A 258 24.45 22.25 17.19
C LEU A 258 25.75 22.55 17.94
N ALA A 259 26.47 21.52 18.41
CA ALA A 259 27.73 21.68 19.12
C ALA A 259 28.87 22.17 18.21
N GLN A 260 28.90 21.74 16.95
CA GLN A 260 29.89 22.16 15.94
C GLN A 260 29.62 23.56 15.39
N GLY A 261 28.51 24.20 15.74
CA GLY A 261 28.15 25.53 15.24
C GLY A 261 27.74 25.54 13.76
N SER A 262 27.49 24.37 13.17
CA SER A 262 27.11 24.18 11.76
C SER A 262 25.76 24.82 11.41
N VAL A 263 24.94 25.10 12.43
CA VAL A 263 23.69 25.86 12.32
C VAL A 263 24.00 27.33 12.55
N GLN A 264 23.92 28.14 11.48
CA GLN A 264 24.37 29.54 11.47
C GLN A 264 23.27 30.52 11.89
N SER A 265 21.99 30.19 11.66
CA SER A 265 20.87 31.06 12.04
C SER A 265 20.41 30.83 13.48
N GLU A 266 20.14 31.90 14.21
CA GLU A 266 19.58 31.84 15.57
C GLU A 266 18.18 31.20 15.58
N ALA A 267 17.39 31.44 14.53
CA ALA A 267 16.08 30.83 14.35
C ALA A 267 16.19 29.30 14.17
N GLU A 268 17.14 28.84 13.35
CA GLU A 268 17.41 27.41 13.14
C GLU A 268 17.93 26.75 14.42
N ARG A 269 18.79 27.45 15.20
CA ARG A 269 19.26 26.94 16.50
C ARG A 269 18.11 26.77 17.50
N LYS A 270 17.17 27.72 17.53
CA LYS A 270 15.98 27.64 18.39
C LYS A 270 15.05 26.50 17.96
N GLN A 271 14.83 26.33 16.67
CA GLN A 271 14.03 25.22 16.13
C GLN A 271 14.69 23.85 16.39
N ALA A 272 15.99 23.72 16.16
CA ALA A 272 16.74 22.49 16.42
C ALA A 272 16.76 22.12 17.91
N LYS A 273 16.90 23.10 18.82
CA LYS A 273 16.75 22.87 20.27
C LYS A 273 15.34 22.41 20.65
N GLY A 274 14.31 22.98 20.03
CA GLY A 274 12.92 22.54 20.21
C GLY A 274 12.70 21.10 19.73
N ALA A 275 13.21 20.76 18.55
CA ALA A 275 13.14 19.40 18.01
C ALA A 275 13.87 18.38 18.89
N LEU A 276 15.04 18.74 19.44
CA LEU A 276 15.75 17.90 20.40
C LEU A 276 14.94 17.64 21.67
N ALA A 277 14.34 18.67 22.27
CA ALA A 277 13.53 18.52 23.47
C ALA A 277 12.31 17.61 23.24
N ASP A 278 11.67 17.74 22.07
CA ASP A 278 10.56 16.89 21.67
C ASP A 278 10.98 15.43 21.40
N LEU A 279 12.13 15.22 20.74
CA LEU A 279 12.72 13.88 20.54
C LEU A 279 13.07 13.22 21.87
N ASP A 280 13.74 13.95 22.77
CA ASP A 280 14.07 13.46 24.11
C ASP A 280 12.80 13.11 24.90
N GLY A 281 11.74 13.90 24.76
CA GLY A 281 10.43 13.62 25.35
C GLY A 281 9.82 12.31 24.86
N VAL A 282 9.87 12.04 23.56
CA VAL A 282 9.34 10.79 23.01
C VAL A 282 10.23 9.60 23.34
N LEU A 283 11.55 9.73 23.23
CA LEU A 283 12.48 8.67 23.59
C LEU A 283 12.34 8.27 25.07
N ARG A 284 12.07 9.22 25.97
CA ARG A 284 11.71 8.92 27.37
C ARG A 284 10.39 8.17 27.50
N LYS A 285 9.35 8.55 26.75
CA LYS A 285 8.05 7.85 26.77
C LYS A 285 8.18 6.40 26.25
N VAL A 286 8.91 6.21 25.16
CA VAL A 286 9.14 4.90 24.54
C VAL A 286 10.00 4.01 25.44
N GLY A 287 11.11 4.54 25.98
CA GLY A 287 12.01 3.79 26.87
C GLY A 287 11.48 3.60 28.29
N GLY A 288 10.52 4.43 28.73
CA GLY A 288 9.91 4.38 30.07
C GLY A 288 8.76 3.39 30.21
N THR A 289 8.31 2.78 29.11
CA THR A 289 7.21 1.81 29.11
C THR A 289 7.60 0.52 28.38
N ASN A 290 7.08 -0.61 28.86
CA ASN A 290 7.17 -1.90 28.17
C ASN A 290 5.89 -2.24 27.39
N ASP A 291 4.89 -1.36 27.40
CA ASP A 291 3.63 -1.53 26.67
C ASP A 291 3.80 -1.10 25.21
N LEU A 292 3.69 -2.06 24.29
CA LEU A 292 3.83 -1.85 22.85
C LEU A 292 2.82 -0.82 22.31
N LYS A 293 1.60 -0.76 22.85
CA LYS A 293 0.59 0.21 22.40
C LYS A 293 1.04 1.64 22.70
N VAL A 294 1.52 1.88 23.91
CA VAL A 294 2.04 3.19 24.33
C VAL A 294 3.28 3.57 23.53
N GLN A 295 4.16 2.60 23.23
CA GLN A 295 5.32 2.83 22.37
C GLN A 295 4.91 3.23 20.95
N LEU A 296 3.91 2.57 20.35
CA LEU A 296 3.42 2.91 19.01
C LEU A 296 2.75 4.29 18.99
N GLU A 297 1.91 4.62 19.97
CA GLU A 297 1.29 5.94 20.09
C GLU A 297 2.34 7.05 20.19
N ALA A 298 3.41 6.83 20.95
CA ALA A 298 4.54 7.75 21.03
C ALA A 298 5.30 7.89 19.69
N MET A 299 5.45 6.80 18.92
CA MET A 299 6.04 6.86 17.57
C MET A 299 5.17 7.63 16.57
N TYR A 300 3.84 7.48 16.64
CA TYR A 300 2.92 8.30 15.84
C TYR A 300 2.99 9.79 16.22
N GLU A 301 3.18 10.11 17.51
CA GLU A 301 3.41 11.49 17.95
C GLU A 301 4.66 12.09 17.27
N VAL A 302 5.75 11.32 17.14
CA VAL A 302 6.97 11.76 16.44
C VAL A 302 6.70 12.01 14.97
N GLN A 303 5.96 11.14 14.29
CA GLN A 303 5.64 11.35 12.87
C GLN A 303 4.88 12.68 12.66
N GLY A 304 3.93 12.98 13.55
CA GLY A 304 3.23 14.26 13.55
C GLY A 304 4.15 15.46 13.80
N LYS A 305 5.08 15.34 14.76
CA LYS A 305 6.07 16.39 15.07
C LYS A 305 7.09 16.59 13.94
N MET A 306 7.57 15.52 13.32
CA MET A 306 8.46 15.59 12.14
C MET A 306 7.79 16.30 10.98
N ALA A 307 6.51 16.02 10.70
CA ALA A 307 5.76 16.73 9.68
C ALA A 307 5.65 18.24 9.99
N LYS A 308 5.50 18.62 11.26
CA LYS A 308 5.48 20.02 11.70
C LYS A 308 6.85 20.68 11.56
N TRP A 309 7.94 20.00 11.94
CA TRP A 309 9.30 20.50 11.76
C TRP A 309 9.62 20.71 10.29
N MET A 310 9.34 19.73 9.43
CA MET A 310 9.57 19.83 7.98
C MET A 310 8.87 21.04 7.36
N LYS A 311 7.64 21.35 7.79
CA LYS A 311 6.94 22.57 7.34
C LYS A 311 7.60 23.85 7.85
N GLY A 312 8.16 23.83 9.05
CA GLY A 312 8.86 24.97 9.65
C GLY A 312 10.24 25.26 9.03
N PHE A 313 10.85 24.30 8.33
CA PHE A 313 12.14 24.44 7.64
C PHE A 313 12.01 24.71 6.14
N ALA A 314 10.80 24.58 5.56
CA ALA A 314 10.54 24.84 4.15
C ALA A 314 10.18 26.31 3.84
N VAL A 315 10.11 27.14 4.88
CA VAL A 315 9.89 28.60 4.83
C VAL A 315 11.22 29.29 5.10
#